data_AF-A0AAW6E1R9-F1
#
_entry.id   AF-A0AAW6E1R9-F1
#
_cell.length_a   1.000
_cell.length_b   1.000
_cell.length_c   1.000
_cell.angle_alpha   90.00
_cell.angle_beta   90.00
_cell.angle_gamma   90.00
#
_symmetry.space_group_name_H-M   'P 1'
#
loop_
_entity.id
_entity.type
_entity.pdbx_description
1 polymer ?
#
loop_
_entity_poly.entity_id
_entity_poly.type
_entity_poly.pdbx_seq_one_letter_code
_entity_poly.pdbx_strand_id
1 'polypeptide(L)'
;MINGEEIITTVDHPFYVNDRGFVNAGELAVGDELLDSNKNILLVENFDVELTDEPTTVYNFQVEDLHTYHVSGFGVLVHNAGDDYAKPTEPYNRRKHYGNTPTKKDRQVVGGSPDHDPPLVKRYYEGDPSTGEKPGYQMTASERRASAQDRSRMKPATRLEQNSQGGRMSHYSKEMKKKYGLDKKD
;
A
#
# COMPACT_ATOMS: atom_id res chain seq x y z
N MET A 1 -10.66 -22.91 -11.53
CA MET A 1 -11.79 -23.67 -10.93
C MET A 1 -11.56 -23.78 -9.44
N ILE A 2 -12.57 -23.41 -8.65
CA ILE A 2 -12.56 -23.45 -7.18
C ILE A 2 -13.82 -24.19 -6.75
N ASN A 3 -13.66 -25.34 -6.12
CA ASN A 3 -14.76 -26.18 -5.63
C ASN A 3 -15.85 -26.46 -6.71
N GLY A 4 -15.43 -26.73 -7.95
CA GLY A 4 -16.31 -26.96 -9.09
C GLY A 4 -16.91 -25.72 -9.76
N GLU A 5 -16.63 -24.51 -9.27
CA GLU A 5 -17.06 -23.25 -9.91
C GLU A 5 -15.89 -22.59 -10.67
N GLU A 6 -16.17 -22.08 -11.86
CA GLU A 6 -15.22 -21.29 -12.64
C GLU A 6 -15.35 -19.81 -12.30
N ILE A 7 -14.23 -19.18 -11.95
CA ILE A 7 -14.12 -17.73 -11.73
C ILE A 7 -13.18 -17.17 -12.78
N ILE A 8 -13.71 -16.32 -13.66
CA ILE A 8 -12.93 -15.61 -14.69
C ILE A 8 -12.66 -14.19 -14.18
N THR A 9 -11.39 -13.78 -14.18
CA THR A 9 -10.96 -12.49 -13.62
C THR A 9 -9.67 -12.00 -14.29
N THR A 10 -9.26 -10.77 -13.99
CA THR A 10 -7.99 -10.22 -14.48
C THR A 10 -6.81 -10.80 -13.69
N VAL A 11 -5.65 -10.90 -14.33
CA VAL A 11 -4.43 -11.49 -13.73
C VAL A 11 -3.99 -10.79 -12.44
N ASP A 12 -4.25 -9.49 -12.31
CA ASP A 12 -3.88 -8.69 -11.15
C ASP A 12 -4.93 -8.68 -10.03
N HIS A 13 -6.03 -9.42 -10.17
CA HIS A 13 -7.09 -9.44 -9.17
C HIS A 13 -6.67 -10.25 -7.93
N PRO A 14 -6.61 -9.67 -6.73
CA PRO A 14 -6.07 -10.35 -5.56
C PRO A 14 -7.10 -11.24 -4.85
N PHE A 15 -6.72 -12.50 -4.62
CA PHE A 15 -7.45 -13.50 -3.84
C PHE A 15 -6.78 -13.70 -2.48
N TYR A 16 -7.56 -13.89 -1.43
CA TYR A 16 -7.01 -14.21 -0.11
C TYR A 16 -6.65 -15.69 -0.01
N VAL A 17 -5.36 -15.99 0.02
CA VAL A 17 -4.81 -17.34 0.24
C VAL A 17 -4.50 -17.51 1.73
N ASN A 18 -5.00 -18.60 2.32
CA ASN A 18 -4.74 -19.01 3.68
C ASN A 18 -3.22 -19.04 3.94
N ASP A 19 -2.78 -18.50 5.07
CA ASP A 19 -1.37 -18.36 5.48
C ASP A 19 -0.44 -17.52 4.58
N ARG A 20 -0.92 -17.01 3.44
CA ARG A 20 -0.14 -16.17 2.50
C ARG A 20 -0.69 -14.75 2.32
N GLY A 21 -1.96 -14.54 2.64
CA GLY A 21 -2.65 -13.26 2.44
C GLY A 21 -3.08 -13.06 0.98
N PHE A 22 -3.21 -11.80 0.55
CA PHE A 22 -3.65 -11.49 -0.80
C PHE A 22 -2.57 -11.78 -1.85
N VAL A 23 -2.93 -12.62 -2.83
CA VAL A 23 -2.09 -13.06 -3.95
C VAL A 23 -2.82 -12.74 -5.25
N ASN A 24 -2.13 -12.22 -6.26
CA ASN A 24 -2.72 -11.92 -7.56
C ASN A 24 -3.26 -13.21 -8.21
N ALA A 25 -4.38 -13.12 -8.93
CA ALA A 25 -4.99 -14.27 -9.59
C ALA A 25 -4.00 -15.01 -10.48
N GLY A 26 -3.18 -14.27 -11.24
CA GLY A 26 -2.14 -14.82 -12.12
C GLY A 26 -0.98 -15.52 -11.39
N GLU A 27 -0.92 -15.42 -10.05
CA GLU A 27 0.10 -16.04 -9.19
C GLU A 27 -0.47 -17.17 -8.31
N LEU A 28 -1.75 -17.52 -8.46
CA LEU A 28 -2.36 -18.66 -7.78
C LEU A 28 -1.81 -19.98 -8.33
N ALA A 29 -1.77 -20.99 -7.47
CA ALA A 29 -1.39 -22.35 -7.83
C ALA A 29 -2.50 -23.35 -7.49
N VAL A 30 -2.58 -24.44 -8.26
CA VAL A 30 -3.42 -25.58 -7.90
C VAL A 30 -3.00 -26.10 -6.52
N GLY A 31 -3.98 -26.26 -5.64
CA GLY A 31 -3.77 -26.62 -4.24
C GLY A 31 -3.69 -25.44 -3.27
N ASP A 32 -3.68 -24.18 -3.75
CA ASP A 32 -3.82 -23.04 -2.85
C ASP A 32 -5.17 -23.09 -2.12
N GLU A 33 -5.13 -22.80 -0.82
CA GLU A 33 -6.29 -22.77 0.07
C GLU A 33 -6.84 -21.35 0.15
N LEU A 34 -8.03 -21.11 -0.38
CA LEU A 34 -8.75 -19.84 -0.27
C LEU A 34 -9.75 -19.89 0.88
N LEU A 35 -10.28 -18.74 1.30
CA LEU A 35 -11.30 -18.66 2.35
C LEU A 35 -12.63 -18.17 1.81
N ASP A 36 -13.72 -18.80 2.28
CA ASP A 36 -15.08 -18.29 2.13
C ASP A 36 -15.44 -17.27 3.21
N SER A 37 -16.64 -16.68 3.10
CA SER A 37 -17.19 -15.74 4.09
C SER A 37 -17.35 -16.30 5.52
N ASN A 38 -17.39 -17.63 5.67
CA ASN A 38 -17.46 -18.32 6.96
C ASN A 38 -16.08 -18.82 7.45
N LYS A 39 -15.00 -18.49 6.71
CA LYS A 39 -13.62 -18.95 6.95
C LYS A 39 -13.41 -20.45 6.71
N ASN A 40 -14.26 -21.08 5.91
CA ASN A 40 -14.01 -22.43 5.41
C ASN A 40 -12.98 -22.39 4.28
N ILE A 41 -12.22 -23.47 4.15
CA ILE A 41 -11.21 -23.63 3.10
C ILE A 41 -11.88 -24.01 1.78
N LEU A 42 -11.53 -23.31 0.71
CA LEU A 42 -11.89 -23.59 -0.68
C LEU A 42 -10.61 -23.86 -1.48
N LEU A 43 -10.51 -24.99 -2.18
CA LEU A 43 -9.30 -25.38 -2.89
C LEU A 43 -9.30 -24.84 -4.32
N VAL A 44 -8.16 -24.32 -4.78
CA VAL A 44 -7.92 -24.12 -6.22
C VAL A 44 -7.68 -25.48 -6.88
N GLU A 45 -8.65 -25.94 -7.67
CA GLU A 45 -8.65 -27.26 -8.32
C GLU A 45 -8.00 -27.22 -9.70
N ASN A 46 -8.15 -26.10 -10.40
CA ASN A 46 -7.55 -25.88 -11.71
C ASN A 46 -7.25 -24.39 -11.93
N PHE A 47 -6.23 -24.09 -12.71
CA PHE A 47 -5.76 -22.74 -12.99
C PHE A 47 -5.31 -22.63 -14.45
N ASP A 48 -5.76 -21.58 -15.13
CA ASP A 48 -5.35 -21.26 -16.50
C ASP A 48 -5.28 -19.74 -16.70
N VAL A 49 -4.44 -19.31 -17.64
CA VAL A 49 -4.24 -17.90 -18.00
C VAL A 49 -4.31 -17.78 -19.52
N GLU A 50 -5.32 -17.05 -20.00
CA GLU A 50 -5.52 -16.80 -21.43
C GLU A 50 -5.26 -15.33 -21.76
N LEU A 51 -4.61 -15.10 -22.91
CA LEU A 51 -4.50 -13.77 -23.51
C LEU A 51 -5.64 -13.60 -24.51
N THR A 52 -6.44 -12.55 -24.37
CA THR A 52 -7.53 -12.27 -25.31
C THR A 52 -7.03 -11.43 -26.48
N ASP A 53 -7.31 -11.86 -27.72
CA ASP A 53 -6.95 -11.11 -28.93
C ASP A 53 -7.69 -9.76 -29.03
N GLU A 54 -8.93 -9.73 -28.54
CA GLU A 54 -9.79 -8.56 -28.50
C GLU A 54 -9.93 -8.02 -27.07
N PRO A 55 -10.14 -6.70 -26.89
CA PRO A 55 -10.41 -6.12 -25.57
C PRO A 55 -11.67 -6.73 -24.92
N THR A 56 -11.53 -7.25 -23.71
CA THR A 56 -12.64 -7.82 -22.94
C THR A 56 -13.17 -6.81 -21.93
N THR A 57 -14.49 -6.61 -21.90
CA THR A 57 -15.15 -5.78 -20.89
C THR A 57 -15.13 -6.48 -19.53
N VAL A 58 -14.64 -5.79 -18.51
CA VAL A 58 -14.63 -6.25 -17.11
C VAL A 58 -15.36 -5.24 -16.21
N TYR A 59 -15.88 -5.70 -15.08
CA TYR A 59 -16.61 -4.87 -14.11
C TYR A 59 -15.89 -4.88 -12.76
N ASN A 60 -15.86 -3.73 -12.09
CA ASN A 60 -15.33 -3.57 -10.73
C ASN A 60 -16.18 -2.55 -9.95
N PHE A 61 -16.20 -2.65 -8.63
CA PHE A 61 -16.82 -1.69 -7.73
C PHE A 61 -16.01 -1.58 -6.43
N GLN A 62 -16.03 -0.41 -5.80
CA GLN A 62 -15.29 -0.18 -4.55
C GLN A 62 -16.20 -0.33 -3.33
N VAL A 63 -15.76 -1.17 -2.40
CA VAL A 63 -16.30 -1.21 -1.03
C VAL A 63 -15.52 -0.19 -0.20
N GLU A 64 -16.22 0.70 0.50
CA GLU A 64 -15.61 1.67 1.41
C GLU A 64 -14.93 0.97 2.61
N ASP A 65 -13.88 1.59 3.15
CA ASP A 65 -13.08 1.18 4.31
C ASP A 65 -12.30 -0.15 4.22
N LEU A 66 -12.98 -1.27 3.98
CA LEU A 66 -12.38 -2.61 4.02
C LEU A 66 -11.77 -3.02 2.69
N HIS A 67 -12.28 -2.47 1.59
CA HIS A 67 -11.86 -2.76 0.21
C HIS A 67 -11.85 -4.25 -0.17
N THR A 68 -12.47 -5.12 0.63
CA THR A 68 -12.63 -6.55 0.37
C THR A 68 -14.09 -6.89 0.10
N TYR A 69 -14.33 -7.88 -0.77
CA TYR A 69 -15.67 -8.40 -1.04
C TYR A 69 -15.61 -9.89 -1.37
N HIS A 70 -16.78 -10.54 -1.37
CA HIS A 70 -16.90 -11.94 -1.76
C HIS A 70 -17.40 -12.05 -3.19
N VAL A 71 -16.82 -12.98 -3.95
CA VAL A 71 -17.23 -13.32 -5.32
C VAL A 71 -17.70 -14.76 -5.40
N SER A 72 -18.37 -15.10 -6.51
CA SER A 72 -18.86 -16.45 -6.82
C SER A 72 -19.97 -16.95 -5.89
N GLY A 73 -20.59 -18.09 -6.24
CA GLY A 73 -21.61 -18.74 -5.41
C GLY A 73 -21.08 -19.28 -4.08
N PHE A 74 -19.77 -19.55 -3.99
CA PHE A 74 -19.10 -20.02 -2.77
C PHE A 74 -18.59 -18.88 -1.87
N GLY A 75 -18.67 -17.63 -2.32
CA GLY A 75 -18.29 -16.47 -1.51
C GLY A 75 -16.80 -16.43 -1.19
N VAL A 76 -15.95 -16.55 -2.21
CA VAL A 76 -14.49 -16.47 -2.12
C VAL A 76 -14.07 -15.04 -1.76
N LEU A 77 -13.20 -14.89 -0.76
CA LEU A 77 -12.70 -13.57 -0.33
C LEU A 77 -11.67 -13.02 -1.31
N VAL A 78 -12.01 -11.88 -1.93
CA VAL A 78 -11.13 -11.11 -2.82
C VAL A 78 -11.00 -9.68 -2.32
N HIS A 79 -10.03 -8.95 -2.86
CA HIS A 79 -9.88 -7.53 -2.60
C HIS A 79 -10.03 -6.72 -3.89
N ASN A 80 -10.56 -5.51 -3.77
CA ASN A 80 -10.58 -4.58 -4.88
C ASN A 80 -9.15 -4.23 -5.27
N ALA A 81 -8.74 -4.63 -6.48
CA ALA A 81 -7.43 -4.38 -7.07
C ALA A 81 -7.20 -2.91 -7.50
N GLY A 82 -7.91 -1.95 -6.90
CA GLY A 82 -7.76 -0.53 -7.21
C GLY A 82 -6.38 0.02 -6.82
N ASP A 83 -6.22 1.33 -6.94
CA ASP A 83 -4.97 2.06 -6.64
C ASP A 83 -4.40 1.78 -5.23
N ASP A 84 -5.20 1.21 -4.34
CA ASP A 84 -4.85 0.88 -2.96
C ASP A 84 -3.78 -0.24 -2.86
N TYR A 85 -3.54 -1.02 -3.93
CA TYR A 85 -2.43 -1.99 -4.03
C TYR A 85 -1.17 -1.50 -4.71
N ALA A 86 -1.10 -0.23 -5.12
CA ALA A 86 0.14 0.30 -5.69
C ALA A 86 1.29 0.03 -4.70
N LYS A 87 2.33 -0.67 -5.16
CA LYS A 87 3.56 -0.85 -4.39
C LYS A 87 4.48 0.34 -4.70
N PRO A 88 5.29 0.83 -3.74
CA PRO A 88 6.28 1.84 -4.05
C PRO A 88 7.25 1.28 -5.10
N THR A 89 7.36 1.96 -6.24
CA THR A 89 8.29 1.60 -7.32
C THR A 89 9.70 2.12 -7.10
N GLU A 90 9.90 2.95 -6.06
CA GLU A 90 11.19 3.52 -5.73
C GLU A 90 11.36 3.73 -4.22
N PRO A 91 12.61 3.72 -3.72
CA PRO A 91 12.87 3.99 -2.32
C PRO A 91 12.49 5.43 -1.92
N TYR A 92 12.08 5.59 -0.67
CA TYR A 92 11.84 6.92 -0.11
C TYR A 92 13.07 7.83 -0.27
N ASN A 93 12.85 8.99 -0.87
CA ASN A 93 13.78 10.11 -0.90
C ASN A 93 13.07 11.39 -0.47
N ARG A 94 13.44 11.93 0.70
CA ARG A 94 12.83 13.15 1.29
C ARG A 94 12.75 14.30 0.30
N ARG A 95 13.88 14.65 -0.33
CA ARG A 95 13.98 15.85 -1.17
C ARG A 95 13.22 15.66 -2.49
N LYS A 96 13.28 14.47 -3.09
CA LYS A 96 12.54 14.13 -4.31
C LYS A 96 11.02 14.16 -4.05
N HIS A 97 10.57 13.52 -2.97
CA HIS A 97 9.15 13.29 -2.71
C HIS A 97 8.44 14.45 -2.03
N TYR A 98 9.12 15.14 -1.11
CA TYR A 98 8.52 16.14 -0.22
C TYR A 98 9.25 17.49 -0.24
N GLY A 99 10.38 17.60 -0.95
CA GLY A 99 11.14 18.83 -1.03
C GLY A 99 11.89 19.18 0.26
N ASN A 100 12.13 20.48 0.44
CA ASN A 100 12.93 21.02 1.55
C ASN A 100 12.02 21.55 2.68
N THR A 101 11.36 20.63 3.39
CA THR A 101 10.49 20.91 4.54
C THR A 101 10.98 20.14 5.77
N PRO A 102 10.94 20.71 6.99
CA PRO A 102 10.48 22.07 7.33
C PRO A 102 11.40 23.20 6.85
N THR A 103 10.80 24.29 6.35
CA THR A 103 11.51 25.48 5.86
C THR A 103 11.93 26.41 7.00
N LYS A 104 12.74 27.45 6.71
CA LYS A 104 13.07 28.49 7.70
C LYS A 104 11.81 29.19 8.24
N LYS A 105 10.79 29.40 7.39
CA LYS A 105 9.52 30.01 7.80
C LYS A 105 8.76 29.09 8.76
N ASP A 106 8.78 27.78 8.52
CA ASP A 106 8.11 26.83 9.41
C ASP A 106 8.79 26.78 10.78
N ARG A 107 10.13 26.87 10.83
CA ARG A 107 10.86 27.01 12.10
C ARG A 107 10.50 28.26 12.88
N GLN A 108 10.21 29.36 12.20
CA GLN A 108 9.79 30.62 12.83
C GLN A 108 8.35 30.53 13.37
N VAL A 109 7.45 29.85 12.65
CA VAL A 109 6.03 29.76 13.00
C VAL A 109 5.78 28.68 14.06
N VAL A 110 6.33 27.48 13.87
CA VAL A 110 6.13 26.33 14.78
C VAL A 110 7.05 26.45 16.00
N GLY A 111 8.24 27.03 15.81
CA GLY A 111 9.24 27.19 16.86
C GLY A 111 10.22 26.02 16.96
N GLY A 112 11.46 26.33 17.38
CA GLY A 112 12.51 25.36 17.60
C GLY A 112 12.99 24.65 16.32
N SER A 113 13.24 23.35 16.44
CA SER A 113 13.54 22.46 15.31
C SER A 113 12.33 21.56 15.06
N PRO A 114 11.27 22.05 14.39
CA PRO A 114 10.06 21.27 14.14
C PRO A 114 10.36 20.01 13.34
N ASP A 115 9.61 18.95 13.61
CA ASP A 115 9.62 17.71 12.84
C ASP A 115 8.19 17.33 12.42
N HIS A 116 8.08 16.52 11.37
CA HIS A 116 6.80 16.06 10.86
C HIS A 116 6.23 14.93 11.72
N ASP A 117 4.91 14.99 11.93
CA ASP A 117 4.15 13.95 12.61
C ASP A 117 2.95 13.50 11.76
N PRO A 118 2.93 12.26 11.23
CA PRO A 118 4.01 11.28 11.32
C PRO A 118 5.27 11.71 10.54
N PRO A 119 6.46 11.15 10.84
CA PRO A 119 7.67 11.38 10.06
C PRO A 119 7.44 11.11 8.56
N LEU A 120 8.03 11.93 7.69
CA LEU A 120 7.79 11.85 6.24
C LEU A 120 8.10 10.47 5.61
N VAL A 121 9.04 9.70 6.16
CA VAL A 121 9.29 8.34 5.68
C VAL A 121 8.12 7.41 5.99
N LYS A 122 7.50 7.53 7.18
CA LYS A 122 6.29 6.78 7.50
C LYS A 122 5.15 7.23 6.62
N ARG A 123 4.96 8.53 6.46
CA ARG A 123 3.93 9.07 5.55
C ARG A 123 4.06 8.57 4.12
N TYR A 124 5.30 8.39 3.65
CA TYR A 124 5.52 7.83 2.32
C TYR A 124 5.01 6.39 2.18
N TYR A 125 5.24 5.54 3.17
CA TYR A 125 4.92 4.12 3.10
C TYR A 125 3.58 3.71 3.73
N GLU A 126 3.09 4.47 4.71
CA GLU A 126 1.91 4.14 5.53
C GLU A 126 0.82 5.22 5.43
N GLY A 127 1.13 6.40 4.92
CA GLY A 127 0.21 7.54 4.94
C GLY A 127 0.00 8.07 6.35
N ASP A 128 -1.24 8.43 6.67
CA ASP A 128 -1.68 8.76 8.03
C ASP A 128 -3.07 8.18 8.29
N PRO A 129 -3.14 7.01 8.95
CA PRO A 129 -4.40 6.36 9.29
C PRO A 129 -5.34 7.22 10.13
N SER A 130 -4.82 8.17 10.92
CA SER A 130 -5.65 9.02 11.77
C SER A 130 -6.48 10.04 10.98
N THR A 131 -6.05 10.37 9.76
CA THR A 131 -6.73 11.31 8.86
C THR A 131 -7.21 10.65 7.57
N GLY A 132 -7.03 9.35 7.40
CA GLY A 132 -7.27 8.65 6.14
C GLY A 132 -6.34 9.09 5.00
N GLU A 133 -5.20 9.71 5.31
CA GLU A 133 -4.23 10.09 4.27
C GLU A 133 -3.61 8.82 3.69
N LYS A 134 -3.73 8.64 2.37
CA LYS A 134 -3.12 7.52 1.68
C LYS A 134 -1.59 7.54 1.76
N PRO A 135 -0.91 6.39 1.63
CA PRO A 135 0.54 6.33 1.49
C PRO A 135 1.07 7.28 0.41
N GLY A 136 2.15 7.99 0.72
CA GLY A 136 2.73 8.97 -0.19
C GLY A 136 3.13 8.39 -1.55
N TYR A 137 3.48 7.11 -1.67
CA TYR A 137 3.75 6.49 -2.97
C TYR A 137 2.51 6.37 -3.87
N GLN A 138 1.29 6.45 -3.32
CA GLN A 138 0.02 6.47 -4.07
C GLN A 138 -0.42 7.89 -4.44
N MET A 139 0.20 8.90 -3.83
CA MET A 139 -0.14 10.30 -4.05
C MET A 139 0.61 10.87 -5.26
N THR A 140 0.06 11.92 -5.86
CA THR A 140 0.79 12.77 -6.80
C THR A 140 1.91 13.54 -6.10
N ALA A 141 2.88 14.01 -6.88
CA ALA A 141 3.98 14.81 -6.32
C ALA A 141 3.50 16.17 -5.77
N SER A 142 2.38 16.71 -6.26
CA SER A 142 1.75 17.92 -5.73
C SER A 142 1.10 17.67 -4.37
N GLU A 143 0.33 16.58 -4.22
CA GLU A 143 -0.34 16.25 -2.97
C GLU A 143 0.68 15.95 -1.86
N ARG A 144 1.74 15.18 -2.16
CA ARG A 144 2.83 14.95 -1.19
C ARG A 144 3.43 16.25 -0.69
N ARG A 145 3.72 17.19 -1.60
CA ARG A 145 4.33 18.48 -1.24
C ARG A 145 3.39 19.35 -0.42
N ALA A 146 2.12 19.45 -0.83
CA ALA A 146 1.11 20.18 -0.08
C ALA A 146 1.00 19.61 1.35
N SER A 147 0.93 18.30 1.46
CA SER A 147 0.75 17.64 2.74
C SER A 147 1.99 17.67 3.65
N ALA A 148 3.20 17.80 3.11
CA ALA A 148 4.41 18.04 3.91
C ALA A 148 4.67 19.52 4.23
N GLN A 149 3.94 20.44 3.60
CA GLN A 149 3.95 21.88 3.91
C GLN A 149 2.89 22.25 4.95
N ASP A 150 1.93 21.37 5.21
CA ASP A 150 0.94 21.56 6.27
C ASP A 150 1.61 21.62 7.64
N ARG A 151 1.51 22.79 8.28
CA ARG A 151 2.09 23.07 9.60
C ARG A 151 1.33 22.40 10.73
N SER A 152 0.06 22.02 10.53
CA SER A 152 -0.70 21.25 11.52
C SER A 152 -0.06 19.88 11.78
N ARG A 153 0.72 19.40 10.81
CA ARG A 153 1.46 18.12 10.82
C ARG A 153 2.93 18.30 11.19
N MET A 154 3.26 19.42 11.83
CA MET A 154 4.60 19.70 12.35
C MET A 154 4.53 19.98 13.84
N LYS A 155 5.42 19.34 14.61
CA LYS A 155 5.52 19.54 16.06
C LYS A 155 6.89 20.12 16.41
N PRO A 156 6.98 21.06 17.36
CA PRO A 156 8.26 21.50 17.89
C PRO A 156 9.04 20.29 18.42
N ALA A 157 10.33 20.21 18.08
CA ALA A 157 11.23 19.21 18.63
C ALA A 157 12.58 19.82 18.97
N THR A 158 13.27 19.18 19.90
CA THR A 158 14.68 19.44 20.20
C THR A 158 15.58 18.75 19.19
N ARG A 159 16.83 19.21 19.08
CA ARG A 159 17.81 18.60 18.19
C ARG A 159 18.16 17.15 18.57
N LEU A 160 18.08 16.82 19.87
CA LEU A 160 18.30 15.45 20.36
C LEU A 160 17.17 14.51 19.92
N GLU A 161 15.92 14.96 20.03
CA GLU A 161 14.75 14.20 19.57
C GLU A 161 14.79 13.97 18.06
N GLN A 162 15.12 15.00 17.28
CA GLN A 162 15.30 14.88 15.83
C GLN A 162 16.39 13.88 15.45
N ASN A 163 17.53 13.89 16.14
CA ASN A 163 18.62 12.95 15.87
C ASN A 163 18.20 11.50 16.19
N SER A 164 17.53 11.29 17.33
CA SER A 164 17.00 9.98 17.73
C SER A 164 15.95 9.47 16.73
N GLN A 165 15.02 10.33 16.32
CA GLN A 165 14.02 10.02 15.30
C GLN A 165 14.68 9.72 13.96
N GLY A 166 15.65 10.51 13.53
CA GLY A 166 16.41 10.29 12.29
C GLY A 166 17.08 8.92 12.24
N GLY A 167 17.69 8.48 13.34
CA GLY A 167 18.26 7.13 13.47
C GLY A 167 17.21 6.02 13.32
N ARG A 168 16.10 6.12 14.07
CA ARG A 168 14.97 5.17 13.98
C ARG A 168 14.36 5.12 12.59
N MET A 169 14.17 6.28 11.96
CA MET A 169 13.60 6.41 10.62
C MET A 169 14.56 5.92 9.52
N SER A 170 15.87 6.01 9.74
CA SER A 170 16.86 5.39 8.85
C SER A 170 16.75 3.85 8.87
N HIS A 171 16.63 3.25 10.06
CA HIS A 171 16.42 1.80 10.19
C HIS A 171 15.11 1.38 9.54
N TYR A 172 14.01 2.05 9.89
CA TYR A 172 12.69 1.78 9.29
C TYR A 172 12.70 1.91 7.76
N SER A 173 13.40 2.90 7.20
CA SER A 173 13.56 3.03 5.74
C SER A 173 14.26 1.83 5.11
N LYS A 174 15.25 1.22 5.78
CA LYS A 174 15.92 0.00 5.29
C LYS A 174 14.98 -1.20 5.30
N GLU A 175 14.21 -1.37 6.38
CA GLU A 175 13.20 -2.43 6.48
C GLU A 175 12.16 -2.31 5.37
N MET A 176 11.65 -1.11 5.10
CA MET A 176 10.68 -0.91 4.01
C MET A 176 11.29 -1.19 2.64
N LYS A 177 12.56 -0.82 2.39
CA LYS A 177 13.22 -1.18 1.13
C LYS A 177 13.28 -2.69 0.94
N LYS A 178 13.68 -3.43 1.97
CA LYS A 178 13.71 -4.90 1.94
C LYS A 178 12.31 -5.49 1.74
N LYS A 179 11.31 -4.98 2.48
CA LYS A 179 9.90 -5.41 2.38
C LYS A 179 9.35 -5.28 0.95
N TYR A 180 9.69 -4.20 0.26
CA TYR A 180 9.20 -3.91 -1.09
C TYR A 180 10.20 -4.27 -2.22
N GLY A 181 11.32 -4.93 -1.91
CA GLY A 181 12.32 -5.32 -2.91
C GLY A 181 13.08 -4.15 -3.57
N LEU A 182 13.12 -2.99 -2.90
CA LEU A 182 13.76 -1.73 -3.37
C LEU A 182 15.22 -1.60 -2.90
N ASP A 183 15.79 -2.67 -2.37
CA ASP A 183 17.15 -2.75 -1.84
C ASP A 183 18.18 -3.28 -2.85
N LYS A 184 17.73 -3.88 -3.95
CA LYS A 184 18.59 -4.33 -5.05
C LYS A 184 19.04 -3.12 -5.89
N LYS A 185 20.35 -3.02 -6.12
CA LYS A 185 20.91 -2.21 -7.20
C LYS A 185 21.15 -3.16 -8.37
N ASP A 186 20.56 -2.84 -9.52
CA ASP A 186 21.04 -3.37 -10.81
C ASP A 186 22.51 -2.95 -11.04
#